data_AF-A0A945PQ01-F1
#
_entry.id   AF-A0A945PQ01-F1
#
_cell.length_a   1.000
_cell.length_b   1.000
_cell.length_c   1.000
_cell.angle_alpha   90.00
_cell.angle_beta   90.00
_cell.angle_gamma   90.00
#
_symmetry.space_group_name_H-M   'P 1'
#
loop_
_entity.id
_entity.type
_entity.pdbx_description
1 polymer ?
#
loop_
_entity_poly.entity_id
_entity_poly.type
_entity_poly.pdbx_seq_one_letter_code
_entity_poly.pdbx_strand_id
1 'polypeptide(L)'
;MLFTEFRFLPFFVMVFAIHWLLRGPRLRKTWLLLASYAFYAAWDWRFLSLIWASTLVDYVAGLRIYASNGKAKVWWLRASLFANLGLLGFFKYWGFFVDSGAEFLSWMGIDMAGSSLEVILPVGISFFTFQTMSYSLDIYRGKLKPTRSPLDLALFVGFFPQLVAGPIVRAADFLPQLSAPRFWADVRVRSALILFTAGFIKKACISDQL
;
A
#
# COMPACT_ATOMS: atom_id res chain seq x y z
N MET A 1 -6.97 12.39 -4.43
CA MET A 1 -7.16 12.27 -5.89
C MET A 1 -7.86 10.95 -6.18
N LEU A 2 -9.16 10.97 -6.43
CA LEU A 2 -9.93 9.80 -6.87
C LEU A 2 -9.87 9.63 -8.39
N PHE A 3 -10.12 8.40 -8.85
CA PHE A 3 -10.11 8.05 -10.28
C PHE A 3 -11.09 8.90 -11.13
N THR A 4 -12.23 9.31 -10.55
CA THR A 4 -13.24 10.13 -11.23
C THR A 4 -12.99 11.64 -11.14
N GLU A 5 -12.04 12.09 -10.32
CA GLU A 5 -11.71 13.51 -10.23
C GLU A 5 -11.01 14.00 -11.49
N PHE A 6 -11.36 15.21 -11.95
CA PHE A 6 -10.71 15.85 -13.10
C PHE A 6 -9.18 15.93 -12.96
N ARG A 7 -8.68 16.11 -11.73
CA ARG A 7 -7.24 16.20 -11.42
C ARG A 7 -6.48 14.88 -11.64
N PHE A 8 -7.16 13.74 -11.67
CA PHE A 8 -6.53 12.43 -11.85
C PHE A 8 -6.02 12.21 -13.27
N LEU A 9 -6.80 12.58 -14.29
CA LEU A 9 -6.45 12.30 -15.68
C LEU A 9 -5.15 13.02 -16.12
N PRO A 10 -4.95 14.33 -15.87
CA PRO A 10 -3.68 15.00 -16.16
C PRO A 10 -2.50 14.38 -15.41
N PHE A 11 -2.70 14.03 -14.13
CA PHE A 11 -1.68 13.35 -13.34
C PHE A 11 -1.29 12.00 -13.97
N PHE A 12 -2.27 11.16 -14.32
CA PHE A 12 -2.04 9.87 -14.94
C PHE A 12 -1.33 9.97 -16.30
N VAL A 13 -1.79 10.89 -17.16
CA VAL A 13 -1.17 11.13 -18.49
C VAL A 13 0.28 11.58 -18.33
N MET A 14 0.55 12.50 -17.40
CA MET A 14 1.91 12.96 -17.10
C MET A 14 2.79 11.81 -16.61
N VAL A 15 2.31 11.02 -15.64
CA VAL A 15 3.04 9.87 -15.10
C VAL A 15 3.35 8.85 -16.19
N PHE A 16 2.37 8.53 -17.01
CA PHE A 16 2.51 7.60 -18.12
C PHE A 16 3.50 8.13 -19.17
N ALA A 17 3.37 9.37 -19.61
CA ALA A 17 4.26 9.98 -20.60
C ALA A 17 5.72 9.98 -20.11
N ILE A 18 5.98 10.50 -18.90
CA ILE A 18 7.33 10.56 -18.34
C ILE A 18 7.92 9.16 -18.15
N HIS A 19 7.12 8.18 -17.71
CA HIS A 19 7.57 6.81 -17.57
C HIS A 19 8.17 6.25 -18.88
N TRP A 20 7.53 6.54 -20.02
CA TRP A 20 7.98 6.07 -21.32
C TRP A 20 9.10 6.91 -21.94
N LEU A 21 9.23 8.19 -21.57
CA LEU A 21 10.37 9.04 -21.93
C LEU A 21 11.65 8.64 -21.20
N LEU A 22 11.55 8.13 -19.98
CA LEU A 22 12.72 7.73 -19.19
C LEU A 22 13.40 6.48 -19.77
N ARG A 23 14.72 6.62 -19.98
CA ARG A 23 15.60 5.52 -20.40
C ARG A 23 16.23 4.87 -19.17
N GLY A 24 15.92 3.60 -18.94
CA GLY A 24 16.56 2.78 -17.91
C GLY A 24 15.59 2.29 -16.82
N PRO A 25 15.72 1.03 -16.38
CA PRO A 25 14.77 0.39 -15.47
C PRO A 25 14.74 1.04 -14.09
N ARG A 26 15.89 1.49 -13.57
CA ARG A 26 15.96 2.17 -12.26
C ARG A 26 15.22 3.50 -12.27
N LEU A 27 15.46 4.37 -13.26
CA LEU A 27 14.78 5.67 -13.37
C LEU A 27 13.26 5.51 -13.52
N ARG A 28 12.81 4.54 -14.32
CA ARG A 28 11.37 4.22 -14.45
C ARG A 28 10.75 3.82 -13.11
N LYS A 29 11.41 2.96 -12.34
CA LYS A 29 10.94 2.53 -11.01
C LYS A 29 10.91 3.69 -10.01
N THR A 30 11.98 4.48 -9.96
CA THR A 30 12.05 5.67 -9.10
C THR A 30 10.96 6.67 -9.45
N TRP A 31 10.73 6.93 -10.74
CA TRP A 31 9.64 7.79 -11.18
C TRP A 31 8.27 7.28 -10.75
N LEU A 32 8.00 5.98 -10.94
CA LEU A 32 6.73 5.39 -10.50
C LEU A 32 6.57 5.46 -8.97
N LEU A 33 7.65 5.28 -8.21
CA LEU A 33 7.62 5.40 -6.75
C LEU A 33 7.31 6.84 -6.33
N LEU A 34 8.01 7.83 -6.91
CA LEU A 34 7.79 9.25 -6.63
C LEU A 34 6.38 9.68 -7.00
N ALA A 35 5.90 9.29 -8.18
CA ALA A 35 4.53 9.52 -8.60
C ALA A 35 3.54 8.89 -7.61
N SER A 36 3.83 7.67 -7.13
CA SER A 36 2.94 7.00 -6.19
C SER A 36 2.89 7.67 -4.83
N TYR A 37 4.02 8.13 -4.31
CA TYR A 37 4.08 8.89 -3.07
C TYR A 37 3.45 10.28 -3.22
N ALA A 38 3.62 10.95 -4.36
CA ALA A 38 2.94 12.21 -4.65
C ALA A 38 1.41 12.02 -4.70
N PHE A 39 0.94 10.95 -5.33
CA PHE A 39 -0.48 10.60 -5.38
C PHE A 39 -1.05 10.36 -3.97
N TYR A 40 -0.31 9.65 -3.12
CA TYR A 40 -0.73 9.41 -1.73
C TYR A 40 -0.66 10.67 -0.87
N ALA A 41 0.39 11.48 -1.01
CA ALA A 41 0.54 12.76 -0.32
C ALA A 41 -0.55 13.77 -0.68
N ALA A 42 -1.10 13.69 -1.89
CA ALA A 42 -2.26 14.49 -2.30
C ALA A 42 -3.54 14.13 -1.55
N TRP A 43 -3.59 12.99 -0.85
CA TRP A 43 -4.61 12.71 0.16
C TRP A 43 -4.17 13.24 1.52
N ASP A 44 -3.06 12.73 2.07
CA ASP A 44 -2.44 13.26 3.28
C ASP A 44 -0.98 12.78 3.41
N TRP A 45 -0.05 13.74 3.38
CA TRP A 45 1.38 13.49 3.40
C TRP A 45 1.88 12.87 4.72
N ARG A 46 1.20 13.08 5.85
CA ARG A 46 1.64 12.59 7.17
C ARG A 46 1.76 11.08 7.19
N PHE A 47 0.86 10.40 6.47
CA PHE A 47 0.78 8.95 6.44
C PHE A 47 1.76 8.28 5.46
N LEU A 48 2.54 9.05 4.69
CA LEU A 48 3.69 8.49 3.95
C LEU A 48 4.70 7.85 4.91
N SER A 49 4.86 8.42 6.10
CA SER A 49 5.72 7.86 7.15
C SER A 49 5.29 6.44 7.55
N LEU A 50 3.98 6.16 7.59
CA LEU A 50 3.44 4.84 7.90
C LEU A 50 3.74 3.82 6.81
N ILE A 51 3.52 4.21 5.54
CA ILE A 51 3.85 3.35 4.39
C ILE A 51 5.34 3.01 4.39
N TRP A 52 6.19 4.02 4.62
CA TRP A 52 7.63 3.83 4.65
C TRP A 52 8.08 2.97 5.84
N ALA A 53 7.53 3.21 7.03
CA ALA A 53 7.82 2.41 8.22
C ALA A 53 7.41 0.94 8.03
N SER A 54 6.19 0.67 7.55
CA SER A 54 5.71 -0.68 7.24
C SER A 54 6.61 -1.34 6.18
N THR A 55 6.94 -0.62 5.10
CA THR A 55 7.88 -1.11 4.08
C THR A 55 9.23 -1.48 4.67
N LEU A 56 9.80 -0.65 5.55
CA LEU A 56 11.10 -0.88 6.15
C LEU A 56 11.07 -2.10 7.09
N VAL A 57 10.05 -2.22 7.93
CA VAL A 57 9.87 -3.36 8.83
C VAL A 57 9.84 -4.66 8.03
N ASP A 58 9.03 -4.72 6.97
CA ASP A 58 8.90 -5.93 6.16
C ASP A 58 10.10 -6.18 5.25
N TYR A 59 10.81 -5.14 4.82
CA TYR A 59 12.10 -5.29 4.12
C TYR A 59 13.11 -6.04 4.99
N VAL A 60 13.30 -5.54 6.22
CA VAL A 60 14.23 -6.14 7.19
C VAL A 60 13.77 -7.52 7.60
N ALA A 61 12.48 -7.68 7.94
CA ALA A 61 11.92 -8.97 8.31
C ALA A 61 12.06 -9.99 7.18
N GLY A 62 11.74 -9.63 5.93
CA GLY A 62 11.88 -10.53 4.78
C GLY A 62 13.31 -11.03 4.58
N LEU A 63 14.30 -10.13 4.65
CA LEU A 63 15.71 -10.52 4.55
C LEU A 63 16.14 -11.44 5.71
N ARG A 64 15.72 -11.12 6.94
CA ARG A 64 16.08 -11.88 8.13
C ARG A 64 15.38 -13.24 8.21
N ILE A 65 14.12 -13.34 7.78
CA ILE A 65 13.37 -14.60 7.66
C ILE A 65 14.10 -15.54 6.71
N TYR A 66 14.56 -15.02 5.55
CA TYR A 66 15.26 -15.83 4.56
C TYR A 66 16.65 -16.27 5.02
N ALA A 67 17.36 -15.43 5.77
CA ALA A 67 18.70 -15.73 6.28
C ALA A 67 18.71 -16.59 7.56
N SER A 68 17.58 -16.73 8.24
CA SER A 68 17.48 -17.42 9.54
C SER A 68 16.84 -18.81 9.42
N ASN A 69 17.14 -19.69 10.37
CA ASN A 69 16.51 -21.00 10.51
C ASN A 69 15.86 -21.17 11.89
N GLY A 70 14.95 -22.15 12.02
CA GLY A 70 14.32 -22.52 13.29
C GLY A 70 13.59 -21.37 13.98
N LYS A 71 13.84 -21.19 15.28
CA LYS A 71 13.13 -20.21 16.13
C LYS A 71 13.31 -18.76 15.66
N ALA A 72 14.51 -18.39 15.19
CA ALA A 72 14.79 -17.03 14.74
C ALA A 72 13.92 -16.63 13.53
N LYS A 73 13.72 -17.55 12.58
CA LYS A 73 12.84 -17.36 11.42
C LYS A 73 11.40 -17.04 11.84
N VAL A 74 10.87 -17.76 12.84
CA VAL A 74 9.53 -17.56 13.39
C VAL A 74 9.43 -16.21 14.11
N TRP A 75 10.46 -15.83 14.86
CA TRP A 75 10.49 -14.52 15.55
C TRP A 75 10.41 -13.34 14.60
N TRP A 76 11.17 -13.35 13.50
CA TRP A 76 11.10 -12.27 12.50
C TRP A 76 9.75 -12.19 11.81
N LEU A 77 9.11 -13.34 11.54
CA LEU A 77 7.74 -13.36 11.05
C LEU A 77 6.78 -12.74 12.07
N ARG A 78 6.85 -13.16 13.34
CA ARG A 78 5.99 -12.61 14.41
C ARG A 78 6.18 -11.11 14.56
N ALA A 79 7.41 -10.61 14.49
CA ALA A 79 7.69 -9.17 14.55
C ALA A 79 7.03 -8.41 13.40
N SER A 80 7.15 -8.90 12.15
CA SER A 80 6.46 -8.32 10.98
C SER A 80 4.94 -8.34 11.14
N LEU A 81 4.36 -9.48 11.53
CA LEU A 81 2.92 -9.60 11.72
C LEU A 81 2.42 -8.70 12.85
N PHE A 82 3.14 -8.63 13.96
CA PHE A 82 2.80 -7.78 15.10
C PHE A 82 2.86 -6.30 14.73
N ALA A 83 3.88 -5.87 13.99
CA ALA A 83 3.99 -4.47 13.54
C ALA A 83 2.83 -4.10 12.58
N ASN A 84 2.54 -4.95 11.59
CA ASN A 84 1.48 -4.70 10.62
C ASN A 84 0.07 -4.77 11.23
N LEU A 85 -0.24 -5.83 11.98
CA LEU A 85 -1.53 -5.97 12.66
C LEU A 85 -1.69 -4.95 13.78
N GLY A 86 -0.61 -4.57 14.45
CA GLY A 86 -0.60 -3.50 15.44
C GLY A 86 -0.94 -2.14 14.81
N LEU A 87 -0.30 -1.80 13.68
CA LEU A 87 -0.60 -0.58 12.93
C LEU A 87 -2.04 -0.57 12.43
N LEU A 88 -2.51 -1.67 11.81
CA LEU A 88 -3.88 -1.78 11.34
C LEU A 88 -4.89 -1.74 12.49
N GLY A 89 -4.61 -2.47 13.58
CA GLY A 89 -5.43 -2.55 14.77
C GLY A 89 -5.59 -1.19 15.44
N PHE A 90 -4.47 -0.49 15.64
CA PHE A 90 -4.45 0.86 16.19
C PHE A 90 -5.34 1.80 15.38
N PHE A 91 -5.02 2.05 14.11
CA PHE A 91 -5.76 3.05 13.32
C PHE A 91 -7.21 2.67 13.05
N LYS A 92 -7.52 1.38 12.89
CA LYS A 92 -8.88 0.93 12.54
C LYS A 92 -9.82 0.86 13.73
N TYR A 93 -9.31 0.52 14.91
CA TYR A 93 -10.14 0.28 16.10
C TYR A 93 -9.92 1.29 17.22
N TRP A 94 -9.07 2.31 17.02
CA TRP A 94 -8.80 3.34 18.03
C TRP A 94 -10.09 3.94 18.61
N GLY A 95 -10.99 4.42 17.76
CA GLY A 95 -12.26 5.01 18.18
C GLY A 95 -13.07 4.04 19.04
N PHE A 96 -13.27 2.81 18.56
CA PHE A 96 -13.97 1.76 19.31
C PHE A 96 -13.37 1.52 20.70
N PHE A 97 -12.04 1.43 20.81
CA PHE A 97 -11.38 1.22 22.11
C PHE A 97 -11.49 2.43 23.04
N VAL A 98 -11.41 3.64 22.50
CA VAL A 98 -11.58 4.87 23.28
C VAL A 98 -13.01 4.97 23.79
N ASP A 99 -14.00 4.75 22.93
CA ASP A 99 -15.42 4.83 23.28
C ASP A 99 -15.80 3.77 24.31
N SER A 100 -15.42 2.51 24.07
CA SER A 100 -15.68 1.41 25.01
C SER A 100 -14.96 1.60 26.35
N GLY A 101 -13.74 2.16 26.32
CA GLY A 101 -12.97 2.47 27.53
C GLY A 101 -13.61 3.60 28.33
N ALA A 102 -14.07 4.65 27.65
CA ALA A 102 -14.79 5.76 28.28
C ALA A 102 -16.11 5.29 28.91
N GLU A 103 -16.89 4.45 28.21
CA GLU A 103 -18.11 3.83 28.75
C GLU A 103 -17.81 3.00 30.00
N PHE A 104 -16.79 2.13 29.95
CA PHE A 104 -16.40 1.30 31.09
C PHE A 104 -15.98 2.13 32.32
N LEU A 105 -15.23 3.21 32.09
CA LEU A 105 -14.80 4.10 33.18
C LEU A 105 -15.96 4.92 33.73
N SER A 106 -16.89 5.36 32.88
CA SER A 106 -18.11 6.05 33.32
C SER A 106 -18.98 5.12 34.19
N TRP A 107 -19.06 3.83 33.85
CA TRP A 107 -19.72 2.81 34.67
C TRP A 107 -19.03 2.64 36.04
N MET A 108 -17.72 2.84 36.12
CA MET A 108 -16.96 2.87 37.37
C MET A 108 -17.05 4.21 38.13
N GLY A 109 -17.85 5.17 37.63
CA GLY A 109 -18.03 6.49 38.24
C GLY A 109 -16.91 7.49 37.95
N ILE A 110 -16.04 7.20 36.96
CA ILE A 110 -14.96 8.08 36.52
C ILE A 110 -15.39 8.78 35.22
N ASP A 111 -15.76 10.06 35.32
CA ASP A 111 -16.13 10.87 34.16
C ASP A 111 -14.90 11.25 33.33
N MET A 112 -14.72 10.57 32.20
CA MET A 112 -13.78 10.93 31.14
C MET A 112 -14.40 12.00 30.24
N ALA A 113 -14.64 13.20 30.77
CA ALA A 113 -15.15 14.31 29.97
C ALA A 113 -14.09 14.79 28.96
N GLY A 114 -14.26 14.44 27.68
CA GLY A 114 -13.80 15.26 26.55
C GLY A 114 -12.38 15.08 26.03
N SER A 115 -11.72 13.93 26.21
CA SER A 115 -10.39 13.69 25.61
C SER A 115 -10.33 12.45 24.70
N SER A 116 -11.29 12.28 23.79
CA SER A 116 -11.11 11.33 22.70
C SER A 116 -10.20 11.95 21.64
N LEU A 117 -8.98 11.41 21.52
CA LEU A 117 -8.11 11.69 20.38
C LEU A 117 -8.79 11.11 19.13
N GLU A 118 -9.33 11.95 18.26
CA GLU A 118 -9.80 11.50 16.94
C GLU A 118 -8.60 11.15 16.06
N VAL A 119 -8.35 9.85 15.90
CA VAL A 119 -7.30 9.35 15.02
C VAL A 119 -7.85 9.25 13.60
N ILE A 120 -7.27 10.03 12.69
CA ILE A 120 -7.61 9.99 11.26
C ILE A 120 -7.14 8.65 10.68
N LEU A 121 -8.07 7.90 10.07
CA LEU A 121 -7.79 6.63 9.42
C LEU A 121 -7.07 6.85 8.07
N PRO A 122 -5.87 6.25 7.86
CA PRO A 122 -5.17 6.38 6.60
C PRO A 122 -5.89 5.65 5.46
N VAL A 123 -6.10 6.32 4.32
CA VAL A 123 -6.61 5.66 3.11
C VAL A 123 -5.66 4.53 2.71
N GLY A 124 -6.20 3.38 2.35
CA GLY A 124 -5.38 2.26 1.88
C GLY A 124 -4.61 1.51 2.96
N ILE A 125 -4.80 1.83 4.26
CA ILE A 125 -4.08 1.16 5.37
C ILE A 125 -4.19 -0.36 5.33
N SER A 126 -5.39 -0.88 5.12
CA SER A 126 -5.61 -2.31 4.99
C SER A 126 -4.84 -2.89 3.79
N PHE A 127 -4.84 -2.22 2.65
CA PHE A 127 -4.19 -2.71 1.44
C PHE A 127 -2.69 -2.83 1.59
N PHE A 128 -1.99 -1.75 1.97
CA PHE A 128 -0.54 -1.81 2.09
C PHE A 128 -0.11 -2.75 3.22
N THR A 129 -0.90 -2.84 4.29
CA THR A 129 -0.63 -3.76 5.41
C THR A 129 -0.77 -5.22 4.97
N PHE A 130 -1.82 -5.59 4.23
CA PHE A 130 -1.96 -6.95 3.72
C PHE A 130 -0.92 -7.28 2.65
N GLN A 131 -0.51 -6.31 1.83
CA GLN A 131 0.56 -6.49 0.84
C GLN A 131 1.91 -6.78 1.51
N THR A 132 2.30 -5.98 2.50
CA THR A 132 3.56 -6.17 3.24
C THR A 132 3.56 -7.46 4.06
N MET A 133 2.43 -7.80 4.70
CA MET A 133 2.29 -9.10 5.37
C MET A 133 2.37 -10.28 4.40
N SER A 134 1.77 -10.17 3.20
CA SER A 134 1.90 -11.22 2.18
C SER A 134 3.35 -11.46 1.81
N TYR A 135 4.16 -10.40 1.71
CA TYR A 135 5.59 -10.50 1.42
C TYR A 135 6.34 -11.33 2.48
N SER A 136 6.19 -10.99 3.76
CA SER A 136 6.89 -11.72 4.84
C SER A 136 6.39 -13.17 4.98
N LEU A 137 5.09 -13.41 4.83
CA LEU A 137 4.48 -14.74 4.86
C LEU A 137 4.93 -15.63 3.69
N ASP A 138 4.97 -15.09 2.47
CA ASP A 138 5.38 -15.86 1.30
C ASP A 138 6.87 -16.24 1.35
N ILE A 139 7.72 -15.37 1.90
CA ILE A 139 9.13 -15.70 2.17
C ILE A 139 9.24 -16.76 3.26
N TYR A 140 8.50 -16.61 4.35
CA TYR A 140 8.49 -17.60 5.43
C TYR A 140 8.10 -19.00 4.92
N ARG A 141 7.08 -19.06 4.04
CA ARG A 141 6.59 -20.28 3.39
C ARG A 141 7.49 -20.79 2.26
N GLY A 142 8.58 -20.10 1.93
CA GLY A 142 9.49 -20.48 0.85
C GLY A 142 8.92 -20.31 -0.56
N LYS A 143 7.81 -19.57 -0.71
CA LYS A 143 7.18 -19.27 -2.02
C LYS A 143 7.86 -18.12 -2.76
N LEU A 144 8.59 -17.29 -2.02
CA LEU A 144 9.23 -16.08 -2.54
C LEU A 144 10.62 -15.91 -1.94
N LYS A 145 11.60 -15.49 -2.76
CA LYS A 145 12.88 -14.98 -2.26
C LYS A 145 12.74 -13.49 -1.97
N PRO A 146 13.29 -12.97 -0.86
CA PRO A 146 13.21 -11.54 -0.57
C PRO A 146 13.90 -10.71 -1.65
N THR A 147 13.32 -9.55 -1.98
CA THR A 147 14.00 -8.58 -2.83
C THR A 147 15.15 -7.94 -2.06
N ARG A 148 16.28 -7.74 -2.74
CA ARG A 148 17.44 -7.00 -2.21
C ARG A 148 17.41 -5.52 -2.56
N SER A 149 16.40 -5.09 -3.32
CA SER A 149 16.21 -3.71 -3.74
C SER A 149 15.14 -3.08 -2.86
N PRO A 150 15.49 -2.13 -1.96
CA PRO A 150 14.50 -1.42 -1.16
C PRO A 150 13.55 -0.60 -2.05
N LEU A 151 14.04 -0.13 -3.20
CA LEU A 151 13.24 0.54 -4.23
C LEU A 151 12.12 -0.36 -4.77
N ASP A 152 12.40 -1.64 -5.02
CA ASP A 152 11.40 -2.57 -5.56
C ASP A 152 10.31 -2.88 -4.53
N LEU A 153 10.69 -3.06 -3.25
CA LEU A 153 9.70 -3.26 -2.20
C LEU A 153 8.87 -2.00 -1.96
N ALA A 154 9.51 -0.84 -1.85
CA ALA A 154 8.81 0.44 -1.68
C ALA A 154 7.84 0.72 -2.84
N LEU A 155 8.23 0.40 -4.07
CA LEU A 155 7.35 0.53 -5.23
C LEU A 155 6.19 -0.47 -5.16
N PHE A 156 6.43 -1.72 -4.78
CA PHE A 156 5.36 -2.71 -4.60
C PHE A 156 4.30 -2.24 -3.58
N VAL A 157 4.75 -1.80 -2.40
CA VAL A 157 3.87 -1.37 -1.31
C VAL A 157 3.17 -0.05 -1.65
N GLY A 158 3.89 0.88 -2.27
CA GLY A 158 3.41 2.23 -2.55
C GLY A 158 2.61 2.38 -3.83
N PHE A 159 2.52 1.36 -4.71
CA PHE A 159 2.06 1.54 -6.08
C PHE A 159 0.63 2.10 -6.17
N PHE A 160 0.52 3.39 -6.56
CA PHE A 160 -0.76 4.12 -6.49
C PHE A 160 -1.94 3.50 -7.26
N PRO A 161 -1.76 2.82 -8.41
CA PRO A 161 -2.89 2.22 -9.13
C PRO A 161 -3.58 1.12 -8.32
N GLN A 162 -2.89 0.53 -7.33
CA GLN A 162 -3.42 -0.55 -6.49
C GLN A 162 -3.83 -0.07 -5.10
N LEU A 163 -3.15 0.95 -4.57
CA LEU A 163 -3.20 1.31 -3.15
C LEU A 163 -4.57 1.79 -2.64
N VAL A 164 -5.41 2.37 -3.50
CA VAL A 164 -6.71 2.95 -3.08
C VAL A 164 -7.88 1.99 -3.19
N ALA A 165 -7.93 1.16 -4.24
CA ALA A 165 -9.10 0.31 -4.52
C ALA A 165 -8.80 -0.90 -5.43
N GLY A 166 -7.52 -1.26 -5.63
CA GLY A 166 -7.16 -2.42 -6.43
C GLY A 166 -7.34 -3.73 -5.64
N PRO A 167 -7.47 -4.89 -6.28
CA PRO A 167 -7.38 -6.18 -5.56
C PRO A 167 -6.05 -6.26 -4.81
N ILE A 168 -6.04 -6.93 -3.65
CA ILE A 168 -4.80 -7.13 -2.88
C ILE A 168 -3.85 -8.01 -3.70
N VAL A 169 -2.83 -7.38 -4.28
CA VAL A 169 -1.82 -8.06 -5.09
C VAL A 169 -0.75 -8.68 -4.21
N ARG A 170 -0.34 -9.92 -4.52
CA ARG A 170 0.74 -10.60 -3.80
C ARG A 170 2.11 -10.18 -4.31
N ALA A 171 3.07 -10.10 -3.41
CA ALA A 171 4.45 -9.76 -3.75
C ALA A 171 5.09 -10.77 -4.73
N ALA A 172 4.71 -12.05 -4.63
CA ALA A 172 5.18 -13.10 -5.53
C ALA A 172 4.77 -12.86 -6.99
N ASP A 173 3.63 -12.21 -7.23
CA ASP A 173 3.15 -11.90 -8.58
C ASP A 173 3.70 -10.56 -9.09
N PHE A 174 3.87 -9.57 -8.19
CA PHE A 174 4.25 -8.21 -8.56
C PHE A 174 5.76 -8.01 -8.68
N LEU A 175 6.58 -8.53 -7.75
CA LEU A 175 8.01 -8.26 -7.74
C LEU A 175 8.75 -8.79 -8.98
N PRO A 176 8.45 -10.00 -9.51
CA PRO A 176 9.09 -10.47 -10.75
C PRO A 176 8.83 -9.54 -11.95
N GLN A 177 7.65 -8.92 -11.98
CA GLN A 177 7.23 -7.98 -13.02
C GLN A 177 8.03 -6.66 -13.02
N LEU A 178 8.67 -6.30 -11.90
CA LEU A 178 9.55 -5.14 -11.81
C LEU A 178 10.94 -5.43 -12.39
N SER A 179 11.35 -6.69 -12.44
CA SER A 179 12.66 -7.10 -12.97
C SER A 179 12.61 -7.38 -14.47
N ALA A 180 11.44 -7.70 -15.02
CA ALA A 180 11.25 -7.96 -16.43
C ALA A 180 11.48 -6.70 -17.29
N PRO A 181 12.16 -6.80 -18.44
CA PRO A 181 12.27 -5.70 -19.40
C PRO A 181 10.87 -5.30 -19.89
N ARG A 182 10.70 -4.00 -20.18
CA ARG A 182 9.42 -3.44 -20.64
C ARG A 182 9.60 -2.74 -21.98
N PHE A 183 8.92 -3.25 -22.99
CA PHE A 183 8.88 -2.66 -24.32
C PHE A 183 7.53 -2.01 -24.58
N TRP A 184 7.54 -0.88 -25.30
CA TRP A 184 6.32 -0.19 -25.70
C TRP A 184 5.42 -1.08 -26.57
N ALA A 185 6.04 -1.92 -27.40
CA ALA A 185 5.34 -2.87 -28.26
C ALA A 185 4.45 -3.87 -27.50
N ASP A 186 4.77 -4.17 -26.24
CA ASP A 186 3.99 -5.09 -25.41
C ASP A 186 2.74 -4.43 -24.79
N VAL A 187 2.61 -3.10 -24.91
CA VAL A 187 1.52 -2.35 -24.31
C VAL A 187 0.26 -2.51 -25.15
N ARG A 188 -0.73 -3.21 -24.59
CA ARG A 188 -2.07 -3.35 -25.18
C ARG A 188 -2.90 -2.07 -25.02
N VAL A 189 -2.53 -1.02 -25.73
CA VAL A 189 -3.15 0.32 -25.63
C VAL A 189 -4.66 0.27 -25.81
N ARG A 190 -5.17 -0.46 -26.82
CA ARG A 190 -6.62 -0.61 -27.07
C ARG A 190 -7.34 -1.18 -25.85
N SER A 191 -6.83 -2.28 -25.27
CA SER A 191 -7.43 -2.90 -24.09
C SER A 191 -7.38 -1.99 -22.87
N ALA A 192 -6.28 -1.26 -22.68
CA ALA A 192 -6.13 -0.31 -21.59
C ALA A 192 -7.15 0.84 -21.68
N LEU A 193 -7.34 1.40 -22.88
CA LEU A 193 -8.34 2.45 -23.12
C LEU A 193 -9.76 1.95 -22.89
N ILE A 194 -10.11 0.77 -23.40
CA ILE A 194 -11.43 0.17 -23.17
C ILE A 194 -11.69 -0.03 -21.67
N LEU A 195 -10.75 -0.59 -20.93
CA LEU A 195 -10.89 -0.81 -19.48
C LEU A 195 -11.00 0.51 -18.72
N PHE A 196 -10.19 1.51 -19.08
CA PHE A 196 -10.20 2.83 -18.45
C PHE A 196 -11.56 3.52 -18.67
N THR A 197 -12.00 3.63 -19.92
CA THR A 197 -13.27 4.30 -20.27
C THR A 197 -14.47 3.56 -19.70
N ALA A 198 -14.50 2.22 -19.79
CA ALA A 198 -15.59 1.44 -19.22
C ALA A 198 -15.64 1.56 -17.68
N GLY A 199 -14.48 1.56 -17.02
CA GLY A 199 -14.38 1.79 -15.58
C GLY A 199 -14.86 3.19 -15.19
N PHE A 200 -14.49 4.21 -15.97
CA PHE A 200 -14.93 5.60 -15.75
C PHE A 200 -16.44 5.73 -15.88
N ILE A 201 -17.05 5.21 -16.94
CA ILE A 201 -18.51 5.25 -17.12
C ILE A 201 -19.22 4.53 -15.98
N LYS A 202 -18.77 3.32 -15.63
CA LYS A 202 -19.37 2.57 -14.51
C LYS A 202 -19.30 3.33 -13.19
N LYS A 203 -18.19 4.01 -12.91
CA LYS A 203 -18.03 4.73 -11.66
C LYS A 203 -18.76 6.08 -11.68
N ALA A 204 -18.42 6.96 -12.62
CA ALA A 204 -18.91 8.34 -12.65
C ALA A 204 -20.37 8.48 -13.11
N CYS A 205 -20.82 7.63 -14.04
CA CYS A 205 -22.16 7.77 -14.63
C CYS A 205 -23.20 6.86 -13.99
N ILE A 206 -22.81 5.69 -13.46
CA ILE A 206 -23.75 4.73 -12.86
C ILE A 206 -23.63 4.75 -11.34
N SER A 207 -22.47 4.37 -10.79
CA SER A 207 -22.31 4.17 -9.35
C SER A 207 -22.40 5.46 -8.54
N ASP A 208 -21.94 6.60 -9.05
CA ASP A 208 -22.00 7.87 -8.31
C ASP A 208 -23.39 8.54 -8.39
N GLN A 209 -24.30 8.02 -9.23
CA GLN A 209 -25.69 8.48 -9.35
C GLN A 209 -26.71 7.61 -8.59
N LEU A 210 -26.27 6.44 -8.10
CA LEU A 210 -27.05 5.50 -7.27
C LEU A 210 -26.81 5.79 -5.78
#